data_AF-A0AAW1X6X5-F1
#
_entry.id   AF-A0AAW1X6X5-F1
#
_cell.length_a   1.000
_cell.length_b   1.000
_cell.length_c   1.000
_cell.angle_alpha   90.00
_cell.angle_beta   90.00
_cell.angle_gamma   90.00
#
_symmetry.space_group_name_H-M   'P 1'
#
loop_
_entity.id
_entity.type
_entity.pdbx_description
1 polymer ?
#
loop_
_entity_poly.entity_id
_entity_poly.type
_entity_poly.pdbx_seq_one_letter_code
_entity_poly.pdbx_strand_id
1 'polypeptide(L)'
;MSSILLDWLIEVHRKFELMPETFYLTVNIIDRFLSRRMVTRRELQLVGISSMVIASKYEEVWAPQVNDFVCLSDYAYTGDQICLMEKAILEKLEWYLTVPTPYVFFARCIKASISPDDEMKNMKKPFWTETLKHHTGYSEEQLRECAKALVGFHLKAAESNLKAVYRKYSKPEDGAVARLTPAKSP
;
A
#
# COMPACT_ATOMS: atom_id res chain seq x y z
N MET A 1 -6.04 -10.88 5.60
CA MET A 1 -4.56 -10.95 5.61
C MET A 1 -4.02 -10.71 7.02
N SER A 2 -2.93 -11.35 7.46
CA SER A 2 -2.31 -11.02 8.75
C SER A 2 -1.68 -9.64 8.71
N SER A 3 -2.30 -8.69 9.38
CA SER A 3 -1.88 -7.29 9.46
C SER A 3 -0.46 -7.08 10.01
N ILE A 4 0.06 -8.04 10.78
CA ILE A 4 1.46 -8.07 11.25
C ILE A 4 2.47 -8.19 10.10
N LEU A 5 2.16 -9.00 9.07
CA LEU A 5 3.02 -9.14 7.90
C LEU A 5 3.14 -7.79 7.17
N LEU A 6 2.01 -7.12 6.97
CA LEU A 6 1.97 -5.83 6.28
C LEU A 6 2.74 -4.76 7.05
N ASP A 7 2.61 -4.73 8.38
CA ASP A 7 3.37 -3.81 9.24
C ASP A 7 4.88 -3.98 9.03
N TRP A 8 5.36 -5.23 9.04
CA TRP A 8 6.75 -5.54 8.77
C TRP A 8 7.16 -5.20 7.32
N LEU A 9 6.35 -5.55 6.32
CA LEU A 9 6.64 -5.24 4.91
C LEU A 9 6.74 -3.73 4.64
N ILE A 10 6.03 -2.89 5.39
CA ILE A 10 6.19 -1.42 5.31
C ILE A 10 7.58 -1.00 5.78
N GLU A 11 8.14 -1.66 6.80
CA GLU A 11 9.50 -1.37 7.24
C GLU A 11 10.53 -1.80 6.18
N VAL A 12 10.31 -2.95 5.53
CA VAL A 12 11.12 -3.42 4.40
C VAL A 12 11.08 -2.44 3.22
N HIS A 13 9.86 -2.05 2.82
CA HIS A 13 9.60 -1.07 1.77
C HIS A 13 10.40 0.22 1.99
N ARG A 14 10.42 0.72 3.22
CA ARG A 14 11.14 1.94 3.59
C ARG A 14 12.66 1.75 3.59
N LYS A 15 13.14 0.60 4.06
CA LYS A 15 14.58 0.32 4.13
C LYS A 15 15.21 0.25 2.74
N PHE A 16 14.46 -0.22 1.74
CA PHE A 16 14.88 -0.23 0.35
C PHE A 16 14.48 1.01 -0.44
N GLU A 17 13.83 2.00 0.20
CA GLU A 17 13.38 3.24 -0.44
C GLU A 17 12.55 3.00 -1.72
N LEU A 18 11.74 1.94 -1.71
CA LEU A 18 10.95 1.54 -2.88
C LEU A 18 9.84 2.56 -3.17
N MET A 19 9.41 2.60 -4.43
CA MET A 19 8.28 3.39 -4.87
C MET A 19 6.98 2.95 -4.18
N PRO A 20 6.01 3.86 -3.95
CA PRO A 20 4.70 3.48 -3.41
C PRO A 20 4.00 2.41 -4.25
N GLU A 21 4.08 2.51 -5.57
CA GLU A 21 3.52 1.57 -6.56
C GLU A 21 3.91 0.13 -6.24
N THR A 22 5.20 -0.09 -5.97
CA THR A 22 5.78 -1.38 -5.58
C THR A 22 5.11 -1.97 -4.34
N PHE A 23 4.87 -1.15 -3.30
CA PHE A 23 4.20 -1.62 -2.09
C PHE A 23 2.74 -1.99 -2.34
N TYR A 24 2.00 -1.16 -3.07
CA TYR A 24 0.60 -1.44 -3.37
C TYR A 24 0.45 -2.68 -4.27
N LEU A 25 1.35 -2.87 -5.24
CA LEU A 25 1.39 -4.09 -6.04
C LEU A 25 1.74 -5.31 -5.18
N THR A 26 2.69 -5.20 -4.25
CA THR A 26 3.03 -6.25 -3.29
C THR A 26 1.80 -6.73 -2.52
N VAL A 27 1.02 -5.79 -1.95
CA VAL A 27 -0.21 -6.12 -1.20
C VAL A 27 -1.23 -6.82 -2.11
N ASN A 28 -1.41 -6.32 -3.34
CA ASN A 28 -2.32 -6.93 -4.30
C ASN A 28 -1.94 -8.38 -4.65
N ILE A 29 -0.65 -8.64 -4.88
CA ILE A 29 -0.11 -9.98 -5.17
C ILE A 29 -0.39 -10.91 -3.99
N ILE A 30 -0.08 -10.48 -2.76
CA ILE A 30 -0.30 -11.28 -1.54
C ILE A 30 -1.79 -11.64 -1.40
N ASP A 31 -2.69 -10.66 -1.49
CA ASP A 31 -4.13 -10.90 -1.33
C ASP A 31 -4.66 -11.89 -2.37
N ARG A 32 -4.32 -11.68 -3.66
CA ARG A 32 -4.76 -12.56 -4.74
C ARG A 32 -4.20 -13.97 -4.59
N PHE A 33 -2.94 -14.10 -4.19
CA PHE A 33 -2.33 -15.40 -3.99
C PHE A 33 -2.98 -16.16 -2.83
N LEU A 34 -3.15 -15.50 -1.68
CA LEU A 34 -3.79 -16.10 -0.49
C LEU A 34 -5.27 -16.42 -0.72
N SER A 35 -5.96 -15.71 -1.61
CA SER A 35 -7.34 -16.05 -2.00
C SER A 35 -7.45 -17.38 -2.76
N ARG A 36 -6.35 -17.85 -3.36
CA ARG A 36 -6.31 -19.07 -4.20
C ARG A 36 -5.48 -20.20 -3.61
N ARG A 37 -4.68 -19.95 -2.58
CA ARG A 37 -3.82 -20.94 -1.92
C ARG A 37 -3.87 -20.74 -0.42
N MET A 38 -4.19 -21.81 0.30
CA MET A 38 -4.02 -21.83 1.75
C MET A 38 -2.52 -21.96 2.07
N VAL A 39 -2.03 -21.05 2.91
CA VAL A 39 -0.62 -20.95 3.28
C VAL A 39 -0.51 -20.98 4.80
N THR A 40 0.50 -21.69 5.32
CA THR A 40 0.71 -21.75 6.76
C THR A 40 1.29 -20.44 7.29
N ARG A 41 1.15 -20.16 8.59
CA ARG A 41 1.72 -18.95 9.21
C ARG A 41 3.23 -18.83 9.03
N ARG A 42 3.95 -19.97 8.95
CA ARG A 42 5.41 -20.01 8.77
C ARG A 42 5.86 -19.60 7.37
N GLU A 43 5.02 -19.86 6.37
CA GLU A 43 5.30 -19.53 4.97
C GLU A 43 4.79 -18.13 4.59
N LEU A 44 4.00 -17.50 5.45
CA LEU A 44 3.38 -16.21 5.15
C LEU A 44 4.41 -15.08 4.95
N GLN A 45 5.50 -15.08 5.72
CA GLN A 45 6.59 -14.10 5.51
C GLN A 45 7.34 -14.37 4.20
N LEU A 46 7.58 -15.64 3.85
CA LEU A 46 8.16 -16.02 2.56
C LEU A 46 7.29 -15.55 1.38
N VAL A 47 5.97 -15.72 1.48
CA VAL A 47 5.02 -15.16 0.48
C VAL A 47 5.13 -13.64 0.40
N GLY A 48 5.20 -12.95 1.53
CA GLY A 48 5.32 -11.49 1.58
C GLY A 48 6.58 -10.97 0.89
N ILE A 49 7.74 -11.55 1.24
CA ILE A 49 9.04 -11.21 0.64
C ILE A 49 9.02 -11.50 -0.85
N SER A 50 8.58 -12.69 -1.25
CA SER A 50 8.57 -13.10 -2.67
C SER A 50 7.63 -12.23 -3.50
N SER A 51 6.50 -11.80 -2.92
CA SER A 51 5.58 -10.86 -3.56
C SER A 51 6.22 -9.47 -3.74
N MET A 52 7.03 -9.03 -2.78
CA MET A 52 7.78 -7.77 -2.89
C MET A 52 8.90 -7.87 -3.92
N VAL A 53 9.60 -8.99 -4.02
CA VAL A 53 10.58 -9.25 -5.09
C VAL A 53 9.92 -9.13 -6.47
N ILE A 54 8.76 -9.75 -6.66
CA ILE A 54 8.00 -9.67 -7.92
C ILE A 54 7.62 -8.21 -8.21
N ALA A 55 7.04 -7.51 -7.23
CA ALA A 55 6.62 -6.13 -7.42
C ALA A 55 7.81 -5.20 -7.71
N SER A 56 8.94 -5.37 -7.01
CA SER A 56 10.14 -4.59 -7.25
C SER A 56 10.70 -4.81 -8.65
N LYS A 57 10.75 -6.06 -9.14
CA LYS A 57 11.15 -6.35 -10.52
C LYS A 57 10.22 -5.72 -11.56
N TYR A 58 8.97 -5.47 -11.20
CA TYR A 58 7.95 -4.96 -12.11
C TYR A 58 7.89 -3.42 -12.15
N GLU A 59 8.01 -2.76 -11.00
CA GLU A 59 7.81 -1.29 -10.87
C GLU A 59 9.13 -0.51 -10.77
N GLU A 60 10.21 -1.10 -10.23
CA GLU A 60 11.45 -0.37 -9.97
C GLU A 60 12.38 -0.36 -11.18
N VAL A 61 13.00 0.79 -11.44
CA VAL A 61 14.12 0.88 -12.40
C VAL A 61 15.32 0.07 -11.89
N TRP A 62 15.57 0.14 -10.57
CA TRP A 62 16.67 -0.54 -9.90
C TRP A 62 16.13 -1.42 -8.76
N ALA A 63 15.63 -2.60 -9.12
CA ALA A 63 15.10 -3.55 -8.15
C ALA A 63 16.20 -4.13 -7.22
N PRO A 64 15.93 -4.28 -5.91
CA PRO A 64 16.83 -5.00 -5.01
C PRO A 64 16.99 -6.46 -5.43
N GLN A 65 18.15 -7.04 -5.14
CA GLN A 65 18.44 -8.43 -5.47
C GLN A 65 17.79 -9.38 -4.46
N VAL A 66 17.55 -10.63 -4.86
CA VAL A 66 17.01 -11.67 -3.97
C VAL A 66 17.87 -11.82 -2.70
N ASN A 67 19.20 -11.70 -2.83
CA ASN A 67 20.12 -11.77 -1.70
C ASN A 67 19.90 -10.65 -0.67
N ASP A 68 19.47 -9.46 -1.09
CA ASP A 68 19.16 -8.36 -0.18
C ASP A 68 17.96 -8.72 0.72
N PHE A 69 16.96 -9.39 0.14
CA PHE A 69 15.81 -9.90 0.87
C PHE A 69 16.14 -11.07 1.80
N VAL A 70 17.07 -11.95 1.39
CA VAL A 70 17.61 -13.02 2.26
C VAL A 70 18.25 -12.40 3.51
N CYS A 71 19.17 -11.46 3.32
CA CYS A 71 19.82 -10.73 4.41
C CYS A 71 18.81 -10.02 5.31
N LEU A 72 17.77 -9.42 4.72
CA LEU A 72 16.74 -8.70 5.46
C LEU A 72 15.84 -9.61 6.29
N SER A 73 15.65 -10.86 5.86
CA SER A 73 14.93 -11.88 6.61
C SER A 73 15.76 -12.54 7.73
N ASP A 74 16.95 -12.00 8.03
CA ASP A 74 17.93 -12.61 8.95
C ASP A 74 18.26 -14.06 8.57
N TYR A 75 18.39 -14.31 7.26
CA TYR A 75 18.66 -15.63 6.69
C TYR A 75 17.63 -16.71 7.07
N ALA A 76 16.42 -16.31 7.47
CA ALA A 76 15.33 -17.25 7.73
C ALA A 76 14.91 -18.04 6.48
N TYR A 77 15.19 -17.49 5.29
CA TYR A 77 14.91 -18.10 4.00
C TYR A 77 16.13 -18.05 3.08
N THR A 78 16.30 -19.09 2.26
CA THR A 78 17.33 -19.11 1.21
C THR A 78 16.85 -18.43 -0.06
N GLY A 79 17.78 -18.00 -0.92
CA GLY A 79 17.45 -17.43 -2.23
C GLY A 79 16.63 -18.41 -3.08
N ASP A 80 16.95 -19.70 -3.03
CA ASP A 80 16.19 -20.73 -3.75
C ASP A 80 14.75 -20.84 -3.26
N GLN A 81 14.51 -20.74 -1.94
CA GLN A 81 13.15 -20.74 -1.39
C GLN A 81 12.34 -19.54 -1.88
N ILE A 82 12.97 -18.36 -1.96
CA ILE A 82 12.34 -17.14 -2.48
C ILE A 82 12.03 -17.32 -3.98
N CYS A 83 12.97 -17.81 -4.78
CA CYS A 83 12.77 -18.06 -6.21
C CYS A 83 11.68 -19.11 -6.47
N LEU A 84 11.63 -20.18 -5.67
CA LEU A 84 10.58 -21.20 -5.78
C LEU A 84 9.20 -20.63 -5.42
N MET A 85 9.12 -19.80 -4.38
CA MET A 85 7.88 -19.15 -4.00
C MET A 85 7.45 -18.10 -5.04
N GLU A 86 8.38 -17.31 -5.58
CA GLU A 86 8.14 -16.38 -6.69
C GLU A 86 7.50 -17.12 -7.87
N LYS A 87 8.11 -18.22 -8.32
CA LYS A 87 7.56 -19.04 -9.39
C LYS A 87 6.14 -19.54 -9.07
N ALA A 88 5.92 -20.06 -7.86
CA ALA A 88 4.61 -20.55 -7.44
C ALA A 88 3.54 -19.44 -7.41
N ILE A 89 3.91 -18.22 -7.02
CA ILE A 89 3.02 -17.05 -7.03
C ILE A 89 2.67 -16.68 -8.48
N LEU A 90 3.67 -16.54 -9.36
CA LEU A 90 3.48 -16.16 -10.75
C LEU A 90 2.61 -17.17 -11.51
N GLU A 91 2.87 -18.47 -11.33
CA GLU A 91 2.07 -19.54 -11.91
C GLU A 91 0.63 -19.49 -11.40
N LYS A 92 0.41 -19.28 -10.10
CA LYS A 92 -0.94 -19.22 -9.53
C LYS A 92 -1.72 -17.97 -9.90
N LEU A 93 -1.02 -16.88 -10.21
CA LEU A 93 -1.60 -15.63 -10.69
C LEU A 93 -1.69 -15.55 -12.22
N GLU A 94 -1.25 -16.59 -12.92
CA GLU A 94 -1.22 -16.66 -14.39
C GLU A 94 -0.49 -15.47 -14.99
N TRP A 95 0.57 -15.01 -14.33
CA TRP A 95 1.39 -13.85 -14.73
C TRP A 95 0.61 -12.52 -14.86
N TYR A 96 -0.62 -12.46 -14.39
CA TYR A 96 -1.44 -11.25 -14.44
C TYR A 96 -1.01 -10.28 -13.33
N LEU A 97 0.02 -9.48 -13.59
CA LEU A 97 0.58 -8.50 -12.64
C LEU A 97 0.15 -7.06 -12.92
N THR A 98 -0.22 -6.74 -14.16
CA THR A 98 -0.68 -5.41 -14.56
C THR A 98 -2.10 -5.15 -14.06
N VAL A 99 -2.21 -4.69 -12.82
CA VAL A 99 -3.47 -4.44 -12.13
C VAL A 99 -3.56 -3.00 -11.64
N PRO A 100 -4.76 -2.39 -11.66
CA PRO A 100 -4.92 -1.07 -11.07
C PRO A 100 -4.83 -1.17 -9.55
N THR A 101 -3.95 -0.37 -8.95
CA THR A 101 -3.82 -0.24 -7.49
C THR A 101 -4.62 0.95 -6.96
N PRO A 102 -5.01 0.97 -5.68
CA PRO A 102 -5.64 2.16 -5.08
C PRO A 102 -4.79 3.43 -5.24
N TYR A 103 -3.46 3.28 -5.24
CA TYR A 103 -2.52 4.39 -5.40
C TYR A 103 -2.69 5.14 -6.73
N VAL A 104 -2.81 4.44 -7.86
CA VAL A 104 -2.95 5.11 -9.17
C VAL A 104 -4.26 5.89 -9.29
N PHE A 105 -5.35 5.39 -8.69
CA PHE A 105 -6.61 6.13 -8.61
C PHE A 105 -6.49 7.36 -7.72
N PHE A 106 -5.83 7.23 -6.57
CA PHE A 106 -5.62 8.34 -5.64
C PHE A 106 -4.78 9.46 -6.28
N ALA A 107 -3.65 9.12 -6.91
CA ALA A 107 -2.79 10.08 -7.61
C ALA A 107 -3.57 10.80 -8.73
N ARG A 108 -4.40 10.08 -9.49
CA ARG A 108 -5.27 10.68 -10.51
C ARG A 108 -6.31 11.63 -9.90
N CYS A 109 -6.95 11.25 -8.79
CA CYS A 109 -7.92 12.11 -8.10
C CYS A 109 -7.27 13.39 -7.58
N ILE A 110 -6.07 13.32 -7.00
CA ILE A 110 -5.33 14.52 -6.57
C ILE A 110 -5.10 15.45 -7.75
N LYS A 111 -4.59 14.92 -8.86
CA LYS A 111 -4.31 15.72 -10.06
C LYS A 111 -5.57 16.40 -10.62
N ALA A 112 -6.72 15.72 -10.56
CA ALA A 112 -8.00 16.27 -11.00
C ALA A 112 -8.60 17.28 -10.00
N SER A 113 -8.20 17.23 -8.73
CA SER A 113 -8.70 18.12 -7.67
C SER A 113 -7.96 19.46 -7.60
N ILE A 114 -6.74 19.54 -8.15
CA ILE A 114 -5.93 20.77 -8.18
C ILE A 114 -6.35 21.57 -9.42
N SER A 115 -6.98 22.74 -9.22
CA SER A 115 -7.20 23.71 -10.29
C SER A 115 -5.92 24.57 -10.46
N PRO A 116 -5.57 25.03 -11.67
CA PRO A 116 -4.41 25.91 -11.89
C PRO A 116 -4.53 27.27 -11.18
N ASP A 117 -5.75 27.69 -10.85
CA ASP A 117 -6.06 29.03 -10.35
C ASP A 117 -6.18 29.11 -8.81
N ASP A 118 -6.18 27.97 -8.11
CA ASP A 118 -6.28 27.91 -6.66
C ASP A 118 -4.88 27.89 -6.01
N GLU A 119 -4.21 29.03 -5.97
CA GLU A 119 -3.17 29.29 -4.98
C GLU A 119 -3.78 29.17 -3.58
N MET A 120 -3.69 27.98 -2.97
CA MET A 120 -3.62 27.70 -1.53
C MET A 120 -4.38 28.69 -0.60
N LYS A 121 -5.62 29.06 -0.93
CA LYS A 121 -6.43 29.96 -0.11
C LYS A 121 -7.74 29.28 0.23
N ASN A 122 -7.72 28.71 1.44
CA ASN A 122 -8.83 28.18 2.23
C ASN A 122 -9.15 26.69 2.04
N MET A 123 -8.53 25.86 2.89
CA MET A 123 -9.02 24.54 3.33
C MET A 123 -10.41 24.63 4.05
N LYS A 124 -11.41 25.25 3.41
CA LYS A 124 -12.77 25.43 3.97
C LYS A 124 -13.90 25.15 2.97
N LYS A 125 -13.62 24.57 1.81
CA LYS A 125 -14.65 23.94 0.96
C LYS A 125 -14.40 22.43 0.93
N PRO A 126 -15.27 21.58 1.49
CA PRO A 126 -15.06 20.15 1.39
C PRO A 126 -16.01 19.50 0.38
N PHE A 127 -15.68 18.23 0.10
CA PHE A 127 -16.48 17.20 -0.54
C PHE A 127 -16.49 17.18 -2.06
N TRP A 128 -15.68 16.24 -2.59
CA TRP A 128 -15.87 15.56 -3.87
C TRP A 128 -16.53 16.38 -4.99
N THR A 129 -15.70 17.10 -5.76
CA THR A 129 -16.16 18.05 -6.78
C THR A 129 -16.91 17.37 -7.94
N GLU A 130 -17.70 18.15 -8.69
CA GLU A 130 -18.35 17.64 -9.91
C GLU A 130 -17.32 17.14 -10.93
N THR A 131 -16.12 17.74 -10.98
CA THR A 131 -14.98 17.24 -11.77
C THR A 131 -14.55 15.83 -11.33
N LEU A 132 -14.42 15.59 -10.03
CA LEU A 132 -14.09 14.25 -9.50
C LEU A 132 -15.21 13.25 -9.79
N LYS A 133 -16.47 13.63 -9.58
CA LYS A 133 -17.62 12.82 -9.93
C LYS A 133 -17.67 12.48 -11.42
N HIS A 134 -17.37 13.44 -12.29
CA HIS A 134 -17.30 13.22 -13.74
C HIS A 134 -16.20 12.22 -14.13
N HIS A 135 -14.99 12.34 -13.56
CA HIS A 135 -13.87 11.48 -13.94
C HIS A 135 -13.87 10.09 -13.29
N THR A 136 -14.56 9.93 -12.15
CA THR A 136 -14.58 8.67 -11.38
C THR A 136 -15.90 7.93 -11.47
N GLY A 137 -17.00 8.64 -11.78
CA GLY A 137 -18.36 8.11 -11.74
C GLY A 137 -18.97 7.98 -10.34
N TYR A 138 -18.22 8.23 -9.25
CA TYR A 138 -18.74 8.12 -7.90
C TYR A 138 -19.37 9.42 -7.43
N SER A 139 -20.49 9.31 -6.71
CA SER A 139 -21.08 10.41 -5.94
C SER A 139 -20.54 10.43 -4.52
N GLU A 140 -20.71 11.57 -3.83
CA GLU A 140 -20.34 11.70 -2.42
C GLU A 140 -21.06 10.66 -1.53
N GLU A 141 -22.34 10.41 -1.81
CA GLU A 141 -23.15 9.44 -1.06
C GLU A 141 -22.57 8.02 -1.14
N GLN A 142 -22.11 7.61 -2.33
CA GLN A 142 -21.46 6.31 -2.53
C GLN A 142 -20.11 6.18 -1.81
N LEU A 143 -19.41 7.29 -1.59
CA LEU A 143 -18.12 7.30 -0.90
C LEU A 143 -18.22 7.47 0.62
N ARG A 144 -19.39 7.87 1.12
CA ARG A 144 -19.60 8.27 2.52
C ARG A 144 -19.21 7.18 3.51
N GLU A 145 -19.64 5.95 3.28
CA GLU A 145 -19.35 4.85 4.20
C GLU A 145 -17.86 4.47 4.19
N CYS A 146 -17.20 4.54 3.03
CA CYS A 146 -15.75 4.35 2.95
C CYS A 146 -15.00 5.48 3.68
N ALA A 147 -15.42 6.72 3.50
CA ALA A 147 -14.83 7.87 4.19
C ALA A 147 -14.96 7.76 5.72
N LYS A 148 -16.14 7.35 6.22
CA LYS A 148 -16.36 7.08 7.65
C LYS A 148 -15.44 5.98 8.18
N ALA A 149 -15.27 4.89 7.42
CA ALA A 149 -14.35 3.81 7.80
C ALA A 149 -12.90 4.32 7.91
N LEU A 150 -12.44 5.12 6.93
CA LEU A 150 -11.10 5.73 6.94
C LEU A 150 -10.91 6.66 8.15
N VAL A 151 -11.89 7.49 8.48
CA VAL A 151 -11.87 8.32 9.70
C VAL A 151 -11.78 7.46 10.96
N GLY A 152 -12.55 6.36 11.02
CA GLY A 152 -12.49 5.39 12.10
C GLY A 152 -11.11 4.76 12.28
N PHE A 153 -10.41 4.45 11.18
CA PHE A 153 -9.04 3.96 11.23
C PHE A 153 -8.05 5.04 11.71
N HIS A 154 -8.18 6.28 11.24
CA HIS A 154 -7.30 7.39 11.67
C HIS A 154 -7.45 7.68 13.16
N LEU A 155 -8.69 7.69 13.69
CA LEU A 155 -8.97 7.87 15.11
C LEU A 155 -8.23 6.85 16.01
N LYS A 156 -8.12 5.60 15.56
CA LYS A 156 -7.51 4.51 16.32
C LYS A 156 -6.02 4.31 15.99
N ALA A 157 -5.48 5.03 15.00
CA ALA A 157 -4.13 4.78 14.48
C ALA A 157 -3.04 5.01 15.55
N ALA A 158 -3.21 6.03 16.39
CA ALA A 158 -2.27 6.36 17.47
C ALA A 158 -2.28 5.32 18.61
N GLU A 159 -3.31 4.47 18.71
CA GLU A 159 -3.46 3.45 19.76
C GLU A 159 -3.22 2.02 19.23
N SER A 160 -3.30 1.80 17.92
CA SER A 160 -3.07 0.50 17.27
C SER A 160 -1.72 -0.13 17.61
N ASN A 161 -1.67 -1.45 17.76
CA ASN A 161 -0.41 -2.20 17.90
C ASN A 161 0.42 -2.26 16.60
N LEU A 162 -0.21 -1.99 15.46
CA LEU A 162 0.45 -1.92 14.14
C LEU A 162 0.86 -0.48 13.89
N LYS A 163 2.16 -0.21 14.01
CA LYS A 163 2.70 1.16 14.09
C LYS A 163 3.49 1.56 12.86
N ALA A 164 3.81 0.68 11.92
CA ALA A 164 4.68 1.01 10.81
C ALA A 164 4.14 2.16 9.94
N VAL A 165 2.87 2.10 9.53
CA VAL A 165 2.22 3.20 8.77
C VAL A 165 2.18 4.49 9.59
N TYR A 166 1.70 4.42 10.84
CA TYR A 166 1.57 5.59 11.70
C TYR A 166 2.93 6.26 11.94
N ARG A 167 3.98 5.47 12.20
CA ARG A 167 5.35 5.96 12.38
C ARG A 167 5.93 6.56 11.10
N LYS A 168 5.62 5.99 9.92
CA LYS A 168 6.02 6.55 8.61
C LYS A 168 5.45 7.97 8.48
N TYR A 169 4.13 8.08 8.42
CA TYR A 169 3.45 9.35 8.19
C TYR A 169 3.46 10.33 9.39
N SER A 170 4.08 9.96 10.52
CA SER A 170 4.36 10.86 11.64
C SER A 170 5.66 11.64 11.48
N LYS A 171 6.50 11.28 10.51
CA LYS A 171 7.79 11.94 10.30
C LYS A 171 7.62 13.30 9.59
N PRO A 172 8.51 14.28 9.85
CA PRO A 172 8.49 15.58 9.16
C PRO A 172 8.62 15.47 7.64
N GLU A 173 9.39 14.47 7.17
CA GLU A 173 9.60 14.13 5.76
C GLU A 173 8.26 13.90 5.02
N ASP A 174 7.30 13.29 5.73
CA ASP A 174 5.96 12.96 5.26
C ASP A 174 4.92 14.01 5.71
N GLY A 175 5.37 15.22 6.08
CA GLY A 175 4.51 16.31 6.56
C GLY A 175 3.86 16.08 7.93
N ALA A 176 4.30 15.03 8.66
CA ALA A 176 3.73 14.59 9.94
C ALA A 176 2.19 14.43 9.93
N VAL A 177 1.63 14.11 8.77
CA VAL A 177 0.17 14.09 8.51
C VAL A 177 -0.58 13.12 9.41
N ALA A 178 0.06 12.05 9.90
CA ALA A 178 -0.56 11.11 10.83
C ALA A 178 -0.89 11.74 12.20
N ARG A 179 -0.19 12.81 12.60
CA ARG A 179 -0.38 13.50 13.88
C ARG A 179 -1.49 14.55 13.82
N LEU A 180 -2.02 14.84 12.64
CA LEU A 180 -3.13 15.77 12.49
C LEU A 180 -4.38 15.19 13.15
N THR A 181 -5.20 16.06 13.73
CA THR A 181 -6.47 15.67 14.34
C THR A 181 -7.35 14.99 13.28
N PRO A 182 -7.87 13.78 13.55
CA PRO A 182 -8.77 13.11 12.62
C PRO A 182 -9.96 13.98 12.26
N ALA A 183 -10.42 13.86 11.01
CA ALA A 183 -11.59 14.58 10.55
C ALA A 183 -12.83 14.21 11.39
N LYS A 184 -13.72 15.17 11.61
CA LYS A 184 -15.05 14.87 12.18
C LYS A 184 -15.79 13.99 11.17
N SER A 185 -16.46 12.94 11.65
CA SER A 185 -17.27 12.10 10.76
C SER A 185 -18.29 12.98 10.02
N PRO A 186 -18.40 12.86 8.69
CA PRO A 186 -19.47 13.48 7.92
C PRO A 186 -20.82 12.84 8.24
#